data_AF-A0A5K1F4C1-F1
#
_entry.id   AF-A0A5K1F4C1-F1
#
_cell.length_a   1.000
_cell.length_b   1.000
_cell.length_c   1.000
_cell.angle_alpha   90.00
_cell.angle_beta   90.00
_cell.angle_gamma   90.00
#
_symmetry.space_group_name_H-M   'P 1'
#
loop_
_entity.id
_entity.type
_entity.pdbx_description
1 polymer ?
#
loop_
_entity_poly.entity_id
_entity_poly.type
_entity_poly.pdbx_seq_one_letter_code
_entity_poly.pdbx_strand_id
1 'polypeptide(L)' 'VWNPYNNIKFETLSYLPPLSDEQLAKEVDYLLRMKWIPCLEFDK' A
#
# COMPACT_ATOMS: atom_id res chain seq x y z
N VAL A 1 11.74 -16.24 14.69
CA VAL A 1 10.89 -15.60 15.72
C VAL A 1 10.37 -14.30 15.13
N TRP A 2 9.06 -14.04 15.19
CA TRP A 2 8.46 -12.78 14.72
C TRP A 2 8.93 -11.61 15.59
N ASN A 3 9.20 -10.43 15.01
CA ASN A 3 9.59 -9.25 15.78
C ASN A 3 8.34 -8.53 16.34
N PRO A 4 8.11 -8.51 17.66
CA PRO A 4 6.95 -7.84 18.25
C PRO A 4 7.17 -6.34 18.46
N TYR A 5 8.41 -5.85 18.39
CA TYR A 5 8.74 -4.45 18.69
C TYR A 5 8.94 -3.64 17.40
N ASN A 6 8.34 -2.44 17.35
CA ASN A 6 8.44 -1.50 16.22
C ASN A 6 8.07 -2.11 14.86
N ASN A 7 7.16 -3.08 14.84
CA ASN A 7 6.69 -3.77 13.64
C ASN A 7 5.26 -3.35 13.29
N ILE A 8 5.02 -2.03 13.26
CA ILE A 8 3.72 -1.42 12.97
C ILE A 8 3.35 -1.69 11.51
N LYS A 9 2.05 -1.87 11.26
CA LYS A 9 1.47 -2.22 9.96
C LYS A 9 0.37 -1.23 9.61
N PHE A 10 0.22 -0.98 8.31
CA PHE A 10 -0.76 -0.05 7.74
C PHE A 10 -1.68 -0.83 6.79
N GLU A 11 -2.43 -1.77 7.37
CA GLU A 11 -3.43 -2.58 6.67
C GLU A 11 -2.91 -3.30 5.42
N THR A 12 -3.74 -3.37 4.37
CA THR A 12 -3.48 -4.13 3.14
C THR A 12 -2.15 -3.73 2.50
N LEU A 13 -1.39 -4.73 2.03
CA LEU A 13 -0.04 -4.62 1.44
C LEU A 13 1.12 -4.32 2.41
N SER A 14 0.86 -3.91 3.66
CA SER A 14 1.94 -3.50 4.61
C SER A 14 2.86 -4.62 5.14
N TYR A 15 2.57 -5.88 4.80
CA TYR A 15 3.44 -7.02 5.09
C TYR A 15 4.41 -7.36 3.95
N LEU A 16 4.23 -6.75 2.78
CA LEU A 16 5.11 -6.91 1.63
C LEU A 16 6.36 -6.00 1.77
N PRO A 17 7.41 -6.23 0.97
CA PRO A 17 8.46 -5.23 0.79
C PRO A 17 7.88 -3.88 0.31
N PRO A 18 8.57 -2.75 0.56
CA PRO A 18 8.16 -1.46 0.02
C PRO A 18 7.97 -1.54 -1.50
N LEU A 19 6.81 -1.09 -1.96
CA LEU A 19 6.48 -1.08 -3.38
C LEU A 19 7.40 -0.12 -4.12
N SER A 20 7.96 -0.56 -5.25
CA SER A 20 8.59 0.36 -6.19
C SER A 20 7.54 1.23 -6.89
N ASP A 21 7.97 2.31 -7.53
CA ASP A 21 7.08 3.19 -8.32
C ASP A 21 6.29 2.41 -9.39
N GLU A 22 6.94 1.43 -10.03
CA GLU A 22 6.33 0.54 -11.03
C GLU A 22 5.23 -0.34 -10.42
N GLN A 23 5.42 -0.83 -9.18
CA GLN A 23 4.41 -1.63 -8.48
C GLN A 23 3.26 -0.75 -7.99
N LEU A 24 3.55 0.44 -7.45
CA LEU A 24 2.54 1.41 -7.03
C LEU A 24 1.66 1.85 -8.21
N ALA A 25 2.26 2.10 -9.38
CA ALA A 25 1.52 2.43 -10.60
C ALA A 25 0.54 1.32 -11.00
N LYS A 26 0.91 0.05 -10.85
CA LYS A 26 0.01 -1.09 -11.14
C LYS A 26 -1.19 -1.16 -10.21
N GLU A 27 -1.03 -0.79 -8.94
CA GLU A 27 -2.14 -0.69 -7.99
C GLU A 27 -3.09 0.44 -8.37
N VAL A 28 -2.56 1.62 -8.75
CA VAL A 28 -3.38 2.73 -9.25
C VAL A 28 -4.12 2.32 -10.53
N ASP A 29 -3.43 1.68 -11.49
CA ASP A 29 -4.03 1.17 -12.71
C ASP A 29 -5.14 0.15 -12.44
N TYR A 30 -4.99 -0.68 -11.40
CA TYR A 30 -6.04 -1.60 -10.97
C TYR A 30 -7.31 -0.86 -10.56
N LEU A 31 -7.21 0.20 -9.73
CA LEU A 31 -8.35 1.02 -9.34
C LEU A 31 -9.05 1.64 -10.56
N LEU A 32 -8.27 2.18 -11.50
CA LEU A 32 -8.78 2.80 -12.73
C LEU A 32 -9.49 1.79 -13.66
N ARG A 33 -8.95 0.56 -13.80
CA ARG A 33 -9.63 -0.52 -14.56
C ARG A 33 -10.97 -0.89 -13.95
N MET A 34 -11.07 -0.87 -12.62
CA MET A 34 -12.30 -1.15 -11.88
C MET A 34 -13.31 0.01 -11.87
N LYS A 35 -12.97 1.15 -12.48
CA LYS A 35 -13.76 2.39 -12.47
C LYS A 35 -13.95 2.98 -11.08
N TRP A 36 -12.96 2.80 -10.21
CA TRP A 36 -12.93 3.42 -8.89
C TRP A 36 -12.15 4.73 -8.93
N ILE A 37 -12.52 5.68 -8.06
CA ILE A 37 -11.87 6.99 -7.97
C ILE A 37 -10.80 6.92 -6.86
N PRO A 38 -9.51 7.03 -7.18
CA PRO A 38 -8.44 7.01 -6.18
C PRO A 38 -8.44 8.31 -5.34
N CYS A 39 -8.01 8.20 -4.09
CA CYS A 39 -7.85 9.31 -3.16
C CYS A 39 -6.52 9.18 -2.38
N LEU A 40 -5.95 10.30 -1.97
CA LEU A 40 -4.77 10.34 -1.11
C LEU A 40 -5.15 10.90 0.26
N GLU A 41 -4.68 10.24 1.32
CA GLU A 41 -4.87 10.62 2.71
C GLU A 41 -3.51 10.57 3.45
N PHE A 42 -3.34 11.41 4.48
CA PHE A 42 -2.09 11.49 5.26
C PHE A 42 -2.38 11.89 6.71
N ASP A 43 -1.54 11.42 7.63
CA ASP A 43 -1.52 11.78 9.06
C ASP A 43 -0.07 12.03 9.53
N LYS A 44 0.11 12.66 10.70
CA LYS A 44 1.40 13.07 11.26
C LYS A 44 2.24 11.92 11.82
#